data_AF-I9AT17-F1
#
_entry.id   AF-I9AT17-F1
#
_cell.length_a   1.000
_cell.length_b   1.000
_cell.length_c   1.000
_cell.angle_alpha   90.00
_cell.angle_beta   90.00
_cell.angle_gamma   90.00
#
_symmetry.space_group_name_H-M   'P 1'
#
loop_
_entity.id
_entity.type
_entity.pdbx_description
1 polymer ?
#
loop_
_entity_poly.entity_id
_entity_poly.type
_entity_poly.pdbx_seq_one_letter_code
_entity_poly.pdbx_strand_id
1 'polypeptide(L)'
;MGRGPQEIQDQVTYPLETALRGLPKVKEVRSASSFGMSLITVIFEDGVEPYFARQVVNEKVQQAIPQLPRGVQPALGPVSTPMGQVFMYTIESDRHNLADLRTVEDFTIKQQLSAVPGVAEVASIGGYVMQYQINLDPHLL
;
A
#
# COMPACT_ATOMS: atom_id res chain seq x y z
N MET A 1 -5.08 11.86 11.52
CA MET A 1 -4.01 12.83 11.81
C MET A 1 -2.89 12.54 10.82
N GLY A 2 -2.67 13.41 9.84
CA GLY A 2 -1.58 13.22 8.88
C GLY A 2 -0.27 13.60 9.53
N ARG A 3 0.65 12.64 9.63
CA ARG A 3 1.97 12.84 10.21
C ARG A 3 2.89 13.47 9.18
N GLY A 4 3.71 14.43 9.62
CA GLY A 4 4.69 15.06 8.75
C GLY A 4 5.71 14.05 8.23
N PRO A 5 6.34 14.28 7.06
CA PRO A 5 7.31 13.34 6.48
C PRO A 5 8.44 12.96 7.45
N GLN A 6 8.94 13.92 8.24
CA GLN A 6 9.98 13.66 9.24
C GLN A 6 9.48 12.78 10.38
N GLU A 7 8.24 12.98 10.84
CA GLU A 7 7.64 12.14 11.88
C GLU A 7 7.40 10.71 11.38
N ILE A 8 7.01 10.54 10.12
CA ILE A 8 6.92 9.24 9.47
C ILE A 8 8.31 8.58 9.39
N GLN A 9 9.33 9.34 8.96
CA GLN A 9 10.70 8.82 8.90
C GLN A 9 11.16 8.31 10.26
N ASP A 10 11.02 9.11 11.31
CA ASP A 10 11.59 8.81 12.62
C ASP A 10 10.82 7.71 13.35
N GLN A 11 9.48 7.69 13.24
CA GLN A 11 8.63 6.79 14.02
C GLN A 11 8.16 5.54 13.28
N VAL A 12 8.26 5.50 11.94
CA VAL A 12 7.77 4.36 11.15
C VAL A 12 8.87 3.80 10.26
N THR A 13 9.42 4.63 9.38
CA THR A 13 10.37 4.17 8.34
C THR A 13 11.68 3.69 8.96
N TYR A 14 12.28 4.46 9.87
CA TYR A 14 13.56 4.13 10.49
C TYR A 14 13.52 2.85 11.36
N PRO A 15 12.50 2.63 12.22
CA PRO A 15 12.35 1.35 12.93
C PRO A 15 12.19 0.16 11.99
N LEU A 16 11.39 0.28 10.92
CA LEU A 16 11.19 -0.79 9.94
C LEU A 16 12.46 -1.08 9.15
N GLU A 17 13.16 -0.05 8.64
CA GLU A 17 14.45 -0.22 7.98
C GLU A 17 15.45 -0.95 8.88
N THR A 18 15.53 -0.54 10.16
CA THR A 18 16.44 -1.14 11.13
C THR A 18 16.11 -2.60 11.37
N ALA A 19 14.82 -2.96 11.45
CA ALA A 19 14.38 -4.35 11.59
C ALA A 19 14.67 -5.19 10.33
N LEU A 20 14.64 -4.58 9.15
CA LEU A 20 14.95 -5.22 7.87
C LEU A 20 16.47 -5.37 7.61
N ARG A 21 17.32 -4.74 8.43
CA ARG A 21 18.77 -4.95 8.36
C ARG A 21 19.11 -6.41 8.68
N GLY A 22 20.05 -6.96 7.91
CA GLY A 22 20.50 -8.35 8.09
C GLY A 22 19.54 -9.40 7.52
N LEU A 23 18.55 -9.00 6.72
CA LEU A 23 17.84 -9.94 5.87
C LEU A 23 18.83 -10.66 4.93
N PRO A 24 18.77 -11.99 4.83
CA PRO A 24 19.67 -12.74 3.95
C PRO A 24 19.37 -12.43 2.48
N LYS A 25 20.41 -12.43 1.65
CA LYS A 25 20.31 -12.26 0.19
C LYS A 25 19.69 -10.93 -0.27
N VAL A 26 19.80 -9.89 0.56
CA VAL A 26 19.37 -8.53 0.20
C VAL A 26 20.53 -7.80 -0.45
N LYS A 27 20.28 -7.31 -1.67
CA LYS A 27 21.19 -6.48 -2.44
C LYS A 27 21.14 -5.02 -1.99
N GLU A 28 19.93 -4.50 -1.77
CA GLU A 28 19.73 -3.10 -1.41
C GLU A 28 18.39 -2.91 -0.69
N VAL A 29 18.33 -1.96 0.25
CA VAL A 29 17.08 -1.46 0.83
C VAL A 29 16.98 0.02 0.53
N ARG A 30 15.86 0.43 -0.06
CA ARG A 30 15.53 1.84 -0.31
C ARG A 30 14.28 2.20 0.44
N SER A 31 14.17 3.44 0.88
CA SER A 31 13.00 3.93 1.59
C SER A 31 12.65 5.34 1.16
N ALA A 32 11.36 5.66 1.27
CA ALA A 32 10.84 7.00 1.06
C ALA A 32 9.74 7.28 2.09
N SER A 33 9.82 8.46 2.71
CA SER A 33 8.84 8.95 3.67
C SER A 33 8.17 10.19 3.12
N SER A 34 6.84 10.19 3.15
CA SER A 34 6.01 11.32 2.74
C SER A 34 4.83 11.47 3.69
N PHE A 35 4.01 12.51 3.49
CA PHE A 35 2.91 12.80 4.40
C PHE A 35 1.96 11.59 4.54
N GLY A 36 1.90 11.03 5.74
CA GLY A 36 1.08 9.85 6.05
C GLY A 36 1.48 8.54 5.37
N MET A 37 2.65 8.45 4.72
CA MET A 37 3.06 7.25 3.97
C MET A 37 4.55 6.95 4.13
N SER A 38 4.86 5.68 4.43
CA SER A 38 6.20 5.10 4.42
C SER A 38 6.26 3.99 3.37
N LEU A 39 7.20 4.09 2.43
CA LEU A 39 7.44 3.07 1.41
C LEU A 39 8.86 2.53 1.58
N ILE A 40 9.00 1.21 1.79
CA ILE A 40 10.29 0.53 1.86
C ILE A 40 10.36 -0.51 0.75
N THR A 41 11.38 -0.40 -0.09
CA THR A 41 11.69 -1.31 -1.20
C THR A 41 12.88 -2.17 -0.82
N VAL A 42 12.68 -3.47 -0.69
CA VAL A 42 13.75 -4.45 -0.43
C VAL A 42 14.09 -5.15 -1.74
N ILE A 43 15.31 -4.95 -2.23
CA ILE A 43 15.82 -5.53 -3.47
C ILE A 43 16.69 -6.73 -3.09
N PHE A 44 16.28 -7.91 -3.54
CA PHE A 44 17.02 -9.15 -3.32
C PHE A 44 18.07 -9.40 -4.41
N GLU A 45 19.03 -10.27 -4.11
CA GLU A 45 19.96 -10.83 -5.09
C GLU A 45 19.22 -11.59 -6.20
N ASP A 46 19.85 -11.70 -7.37
CA ASP A 46 19.26 -12.40 -8.51
C ASP A 46 19.06 -13.90 -8.19
N GLY A 47 17.93 -14.46 -8.63
CA GLY A 47 17.60 -15.88 -8.42
C GLY A 47 17.03 -16.21 -7.03
N VAL A 48 16.81 -15.21 -6.16
CA VAL A 48 16.06 -15.43 -4.92
C VAL A 48 14.59 -15.70 -5.24
N GLU A 49 14.08 -16.80 -4.70
CA GLU A 49 12.70 -17.21 -4.89
C GLU A 49 11.74 -16.17 -4.24
N PRO A 50 10.72 -15.66 -4.96
CA PRO A 50 9.84 -14.60 -4.47
C PRO A 50 9.13 -14.89 -3.14
N TYR A 51 8.63 -16.11 -2.92
CA TYR A 51 7.94 -16.44 -1.67
C TYR A 51 8.90 -16.51 -0.48
N PHE A 52 10.13 -17.01 -0.66
CA PHE A 52 11.19 -16.93 0.35
C PHE A 52 11.48 -15.48 0.73
N ALA A 53 11.70 -14.61 -0.27
CA ALA A 53 11.94 -13.18 -0.04
C ALA A 53 10.81 -12.54 0.78
N ARG A 54 9.56 -12.84 0.44
CA ARG A 54 8.38 -12.34 1.18
C ARG A 54 8.29 -12.88 2.59
N GLN A 55 8.59 -14.16 2.79
CA GLN A 55 8.56 -14.78 4.11
C GLN A 55 9.54 -14.09 5.05
N VAL A 56 10.81 -13.94 4.64
CA VAL A 56 11.84 -13.34 5.49
C VAL A 56 11.53 -11.87 5.80
N VAL A 57 10.99 -11.11 4.83
CA VAL A 57 10.53 -9.73 5.08
C VAL A 57 9.37 -9.70 6.06
N ASN A 58 8.36 -10.57 5.88
CA ASN A 58 7.20 -10.62 6.75
C ASN A 58 7.63 -10.92 8.19
N GLU A 59 8.50 -11.90 8.41
CA GLU A 59 9.01 -12.25 9.73
C GLU A 59 9.63 -11.04 10.44
N LYS A 60 10.47 -10.26 9.74
CA LYS A 60 11.09 -9.04 10.30
C LYS A 60 10.09 -7.92 10.56
N VAL A 61 9.14 -7.71 9.63
CA VAL A 61 8.09 -6.71 9.79
C VAL A 61 7.22 -7.03 11.00
N GLN A 62 6.79 -8.28 11.17
CA GLN A 62 5.98 -8.71 12.31
C GLN A 62 6.70 -8.48 13.66
N GLN A 63 8.01 -8.71 13.70
CA GLN A 63 8.83 -8.44 14.89
C GLN A 63 8.94 -6.93 15.21
N ALA A 64 8.81 -6.06 14.21
CA ALA A 64 8.92 -4.62 14.36
C ALA A 64 7.61 -3.94 14.78
N ILE A 65 6.45 -4.58 14.56
CA ILE A 65 5.11 -4.02 14.88
C ILE A 65 5.03 -3.42 16.30
N PRO A 66 5.55 -4.06 17.37
CA PRO A 66 5.47 -3.52 18.72
C PRO A 66 6.20 -2.18 18.92
N GLN A 67 7.14 -1.85 18.03
CA GLN A 67 7.91 -0.60 18.06
C GLN A 67 7.22 0.53 17.28
N LEU A 68 6.15 0.21 16.55
CA LEU A 68 5.43 1.18 15.73
C LEU A 68 4.38 1.94 16.54
N PRO A 69 4.07 3.18 16.15
CA PRO A 69 2.97 3.94 16.71
C PRO A 69 1.63 3.20 16.59
N ARG A 70 0.73 3.42 17.56
CA ARG A 70 -0.60 2.80 17.54
C ARG A 70 -1.34 3.10 16.23
N GLY A 71 -1.94 2.06 15.65
CA GLY A 71 -2.72 2.16 14.42
C GLY A 71 -1.89 2.08 13.13
N VAL A 72 -0.55 2.04 13.21
CA VAL A 72 0.30 1.76 12.05
C VAL A 72 0.31 0.26 11.79
N GLN A 73 -0.15 -0.14 10.61
CA GLN A 73 -0.14 -1.53 10.15
C GLN A 73 0.66 -1.61 8.84
N PRO A 74 1.92 -2.07 8.88
CA PRO A 74 2.69 -2.31 7.67
C PRO A 74 2.02 -3.40 6.83
N ALA A 75 1.99 -3.20 5.52
CA ALA A 75 1.50 -4.19 4.57
C ALA A 75 2.58 -4.49 3.54
N LEU A 76 2.69 -5.76 3.14
CA LEU A 76 3.52 -6.16 2.01
C LEU A 76 2.81 -5.83 0.71
N GLY A 77 3.54 -5.26 -0.24
CA GLY A 77 3.05 -5.06 -1.60
C GLY A 77 2.65 -6.38 -2.29
N PRO A 78 1.95 -6.30 -3.44
CA PRO A 78 1.58 -7.46 -4.25
C PRO A 78 2.79 -8.28 -4.70
N VAL A 79 2.56 -9.53 -5.13
CA VAL A 79 3.57 -10.35 -5.82
C VAL A 79 3.61 -9.94 -7.28
N SER A 80 4.11 -8.73 -7.56
CA SER A 80 4.22 -8.21 -8.92
C SER A 80 5.48 -7.39 -9.11
N THR A 81 5.98 -7.39 -10.35
CA THR A 81 7.06 -6.47 -10.79
C THR A 81 6.46 -5.23 -11.47
N PRO A 82 7.22 -4.14 -11.66
CA PRO A 82 6.79 -3.01 -12.50
C PRO A 82 6.40 -3.41 -13.93
N MET A 83 6.93 -4.52 -14.47
CA MET A 83 6.49 -5.07 -15.76
C MET A 83 5.14 -5.80 -15.70
N GLY A 84 4.51 -5.89 -14.52
CA GLY A 84 3.25 -6.60 -14.30
C GLY A 84 2.00 -5.82 -14.74
N GLN A 85 2.15 -4.57 -15.19
CA GLN A 85 1.03 -3.82 -15.77
C GLN A 85 0.70 -4.38 -17.16
N VAL A 86 -0.33 -5.22 -17.21
CA VAL A 86 -0.74 -5.92 -18.44
C VAL A 86 -1.93 -5.29 -19.15
N PHE A 87 -2.80 -4.58 -18.43
CA PHE A 87 -4.01 -3.99 -19.00
C PHE A 87 -4.42 -2.72 -18.25
N MET A 88 -4.90 -1.73 -18.98
CA MET A 88 -5.38 -0.45 -18.46
C MET A 88 -6.70 -0.10 -19.15
N TYR A 89 -7.69 0.35 -18.39
CA TYR A 89 -9.00 0.72 -18.90
C TYR A 89 -9.52 1.98 -18.19
N THR A 90 -10.56 2.58 -18.77
CA THR A 90 -11.35 3.66 -18.18
C THR A 90 -12.79 3.20 -18.02
N ILE A 91 -13.50 3.80 -17.06
CA ILE A 91 -14.95 3.64 -16.89
C ILE A 91 -15.58 4.99 -17.18
N GLU A 92 -16.53 5.02 -18.10
CA GLU A 92 -17.16 6.24 -18.59
C GLU A 92 -18.68 6.10 -18.55
N SER A 93 -19.37 7.20 -18.25
CA SER A 93 -20.84 7.23 -18.18
C SER A 93 -21.34 8.67 -18.25
N ASP A 94 -22.32 8.92 -19.11
CA ASP A 94 -23.01 10.22 -19.19
C ASP A 94 -24.07 10.41 -18.09
N ARG A 95 -24.33 9.36 -17.29
CA ARG A 95 -25.42 9.30 -16.30
C ARG A 95 -24.96 9.13 -14.85
N HIS A 96 -23.68 8.91 -14.62
CA HIS A 96 -23.12 8.61 -13.30
C HIS A 96 -21.95 9.55 -13.01
N ASN A 97 -21.83 9.98 -11.76
CA ASN A 97 -20.72 10.85 -11.36
C ASN A 97 -19.47 10.01 -11.02
N LEU A 98 -18.33 10.68 -10.81
CA LEU A 98 -17.06 10.02 -10.51
C LEU A 98 -17.06 9.19 -9.21
N ALA A 99 -17.96 9.48 -8.25
CA ALA A 99 -18.08 8.70 -7.03
C ALA A 99 -18.87 7.40 -7.26
N ASP A 100 -19.93 7.45 -8.07
CA ASP A 100 -20.66 6.27 -8.52
C ASP A 100 -19.75 5.34 -9.32
N LEU A 101 -18.99 5.90 -10.27
CA LEU A 101 -18.05 5.13 -11.09
C LEU A 101 -16.93 4.49 -10.26
N ARG A 102 -16.38 5.23 -9.28
CA ARG A 102 -15.39 4.70 -8.34
C ARG A 102 -15.97 3.57 -7.48
N THR A 103 -17.24 3.67 -7.10
CA THR A 103 -17.94 2.62 -6.35
C THR A 103 -18.10 1.35 -7.19
N VAL A 104 -18.51 1.49 -8.46
CA VAL A 104 -18.61 0.35 -9.39
C VAL A 104 -17.24 -0.30 -9.62
N GLU A 105 -16.19 0.51 -9.80
CA GLU A 105 -14.81 0.03 -9.93
C GLU A 105 -14.41 -0.81 -8.70
N ASP A 106 -14.45 -0.22 -7.51
CA ASP A 106 -13.90 -0.83 -6.30
C ASP A 106 -14.69 -2.08 -5.85
N PHE A 107 -16.01 -2.07 -6.02
CA PHE A 107 -16.88 -3.11 -5.46
C PHE A 107 -17.41 -4.13 -6.49
N THR A 108 -17.31 -3.85 -7.79
CA THR A 108 -17.79 -4.76 -8.84
C THR A 108 -16.66 -5.19 -9.77
N ILE A 109 -16.09 -4.26 -10.55
CA ILE A 109 -15.15 -4.59 -11.63
C ILE A 109 -13.85 -5.15 -11.05
N LYS A 110 -13.29 -4.47 -10.05
CA LYS A 110 -12.08 -4.92 -9.35
C LYS A 110 -12.22 -6.33 -8.77
N GLN A 111 -13.37 -6.66 -8.19
CA GLN A 111 -13.63 -7.98 -7.61
C GLN A 111 -13.68 -9.08 -8.68
N GLN A 112 -14.34 -8.79 -9.81
CA GLN A 112 -14.43 -9.72 -10.93
C GLN A 112 -13.07 -9.96 -11.61
N LEU A 113 -12.30 -8.90 -11.84
CA LEU A 113 -10.97 -9.00 -12.45
C LEU A 113 -9.96 -9.69 -11.52
N SER A 114 -10.03 -9.43 -10.21
CA SER A 114 -9.16 -10.08 -9.23
C SER A 114 -9.41 -11.60 -9.10
N ALA A 115 -10.60 -12.08 -9.52
CA ALA A 115 -10.91 -13.51 -9.54
C ALA A 115 -10.32 -14.25 -10.75
N VAL A 116 -9.78 -13.54 -11.74
CA VAL A 116 -9.19 -14.14 -12.94
C VAL A 116 -7.84 -14.80 -12.58
N PRO A 117 -7.63 -16.09 -12.91
CA PRO A 117 -6.37 -16.77 -12.64
C PRO A 117 -5.16 -16.03 -13.23
N GLY A 118 -4.14 -15.81 -12.40
CA GLY A 118 -2.91 -15.09 -12.79
C GLY A 118 -2.94 -13.59 -12.54
N VAL A 119 -4.09 -13.02 -12.15
CA VAL A 119 -4.16 -11.60 -11.74
C VAL A 119 -3.70 -11.48 -10.29
N ALA A 120 -2.58 -10.79 -10.08
CA ALA A 120 -2.03 -10.56 -8.74
C ALA A 120 -2.69 -9.36 -8.03
N GLU A 121 -3.04 -8.32 -8.78
CA GLU A 121 -3.69 -7.12 -8.26
C GLU A 121 -4.48 -6.39 -9.37
N VAL A 122 -5.56 -5.73 -8.98
CA VAL A 122 -6.28 -4.74 -9.78
C VAL A 122 -6.32 -3.43 -9.00
N ALA A 123 -5.66 -2.41 -9.53
CA ALA A 123 -5.47 -1.12 -8.86
C ALA A 123 -6.37 -0.03 -9.47
N SER A 124 -7.18 0.60 -8.62
CA SER A 124 -8.11 1.66 -9.02
C SER A 124 -7.41 3.02 -9.00
N ILE A 125 -7.38 3.71 -10.15
CA ILE A 125 -6.72 5.02 -10.31
C ILE A 125 -7.79 6.10 -10.57
N GLY A 126 -7.75 7.20 -9.83
CA GLY A 126 -8.71 8.31 -9.97
C GLY A 126 -10.08 8.05 -9.36
N GLY A 127 -11.08 8.84 -9.74
CA GLY A 127 -12.44 8.79 -9.15
C GLY A 127 -12.50 9.34 -7.71
N TYR A 128 -13.72 9.43 -7.15
CA TYR A 128 -13.92 9.89 -5.77
C TYR A 128 -14.42 8.77 -4.88
N VAL A 129 -13.71 8.47 -3.80
CA VAL A 129 -14.19 7.50 -2.81
C VAL A 129 -15.33 8.14 -2.02
N MET A 130 -16.48 7.48 -1.97
CA MET A 130 -17.61 7.95 -1.18
C MET A 130 -17.24 8.02 0.30
N GLN A 131 -17.52 9.16 0.91
CA GLN A 131 -17.24 9.42 2.32
C GLN A 131 -18.41 10.14 2.96
N TYR A 132 -18.76 9.72 4.18
CA TYR A 132 -19.73 10.42 5.02
C TYR A 132 -18.97 11.42 5.89
N GLN A 133 -19.11 12.71 5.58
CA GLN A 133 -18.49 13.77 6.37
C GLN A 133 -19.51 14.37 7.33
N ILE A 134 -19.25 14.20 8.62
CA ILE A 134 -20.03 14.86 9.68
C ILE A 134 -19.31 16.17 10.01
N ASN A 135 -19.83 17.27 9.46
CA ASN A 135 -19.30 18.61 9.73
C ASN A 135 -20.00 19.18 10.96
N LEU A 136 -19.25 19.28 12.07
CA LEU A 136 -19.74 19.87 13.31
C LEU A 136 -19.59 21.38 13.25
N ASP A 137 -20.63 22.10 13.66
CA ASP A 137 -20.56 23.55 13.87
C ASP A 137 -19.92 23.83 15.24
N PRO A 138 -18.74 24.46 15.30
CA PRO A 138 -18.07 24.77 16.56
C PRO A 138 -18.85 25.70 17.49
N HIS A 139 -19.81 26.48 16.97
CA HIS A 139 -20.63 27.41 17.76
C HIS A 139 -21.81 26.74 18.46
N LEU A 140 -22.12 25.49 18.10
CA LEU A 140 -23.20 24.69 18.69
C LEU A 140 -22.66 23.61 19.67
N LEU A 141 -21.36 23.65 19.97
CA LEU A 141 -20.66 22.83 20.98
C LEU A 141 -20.54 23.60 22.30
#